data_AF-A0A139XR34-F1
#
_entry.id   AF-A0A139XR34-F1
#
_cell.length_a   1.000
_cell.length_b   1.000
_cell.length_c   1.000
_cell.angle_alpha   90.00
_cell.angle_beta   90.00
_cell.angle_gamma   90.00
#
_symmetry.space_group_name_H-M   'P 1'
#
loop_
_entity.id
_entity.type
_entity.pdbx_description
1 polymer ?
#
loop_
_entity_poly.entity_id
_entity_poly.type
_entity_poly.pdbx_seq_one_letter_code
_entity_poly.pdbx_strand_id
1 'polypeptide(L)'
;MGRKMKVAVLGSRDNLCVHAVSQKLRGGALNAACKKKLRGEGCKFYSSSVREKEKIAQVLQACGPMDVEDLKACATGCSPPGVEKVQFCPFYTMRDYQEKSDLVLLPYNYLLDPSSQLLKPGSLANSILIIDEAHNVEQVAEDASSFELRQMDIGRCINALGTLAEMISRKLAVPETDVSDSNRKGSSAPPVSVAQLLLLQQSLAKLDEWMSEFELSAPTENLRHPHALLSLEEVTEAFTACSDLSRTRKAEVPASLIDDATPLFSARGKPLLDRLLAACMQALQDEGAETEAHIEKHVNSLDNLRRIFNILYADLTWQNASSYRVYLHDEGEEAAQRHQQERERETESESRGGWSKKKRAATASKESDAEVHAAAKPRCLAFWSMSPAPAFASLLLQGARSIICTS
;
A
#
# COMPACT_ATOMS: atom_id res chain seq x y z
N MET A 1 21.93 -41.33 -9.85
CA MET A 1 22.37 -40.04 -9.26
C MET A 1 21.13 -39.41 -8.64
N GLY A 2 21.07 -39.25 -7.31
CA GLY A 2 19.89 -38.72 -6.64
C GLY A 2 19.63 -37.26 -7.02
N ARG A 3 18.37 -36.88 -7.23
CA ARG A 3 17.98 -35.48 -7.45
C ARG A 3 18.36 -34.68 -6.20
N LYS A 4 19.27 -33.71 -6.33
CA LYS A 4 19.58 -32.76 -5.25
C LYS A 4 18.37 -31.87 -4.99
N MET A 5 18.00 -31.71 -3.73
CA MET A 5 16.89 -30.84 -3.32
C MET A 5 17.22 -29.38 -3.63
N LYS A 6 16.29 -28.69 -4.29
CA LYS A 6 16.42 -27.26 -4.61
C LYS A 6 15.73 -26.45 -3.54
N VAL A 7 16.47 -25.54 -2.90
CA VAL A 7 15.96 -24.69 -1.82
C VAL A 7 16.01 -23.23 -2.26
N ALA A 8 14.92 -22.49 -2.01
CA ALA A 8 14.88 -21.04 -2.18
C ALA A 8 14.70 -20.38 -0.82
N VAL A 9 15.53 -19.37 -0.52
CA VAL A 9 15.43 -18.58 0.71
C VAL A 9 14.89 -17.20 0.37
N LEU A 10 13.70 -16.88 0.85
CA LEU A 10 13.06 -15.59 0.67
C LEU A 10 13.19 -14.76 1.95
N GLY A 11 13.33 -13.44 1.78
CA GLY A 11 13.43 -12.52 2.90
C GLY A 11 13.38 -11.07 2.46
N SER A 12 13.47 -10.17 3.43
CA SER A 12 13.48 -8.73 3.20
C SER A 12 14.75 -8.29 2.44
N ARG A 13 14.70 -7.09 1.86
CA ARG A 13 15.88 -6.47 1.27
C ARG A 13 16.96 -6.20 2.31
N ASP A 14 16.59 -5.96 3.57
CA ASP A 14 17.54 -5.76 4.67
C ASP A 14 18.45 -6.97 4.86
N ASN A 15 17.89 -8.16 4.69
CA ASN A 15 18.61 -9.42 4.89
C ASN A 15 19.32 -9.91 3.62
N LEU A 16 18.84 -9.59 2.42
CA LEU A 16 19.33 -10.18 1.16
C LEU A 16 20.11 -9.22 0.25
N CYS A 17 20.16 -7.92 0.56
CA CYS A 17 20.88 -6.95 -0.27
C CYS A 17 22.40 -7.11 -0.12
N VAL A 18 23.12 -7.14 -1.25
CA VAL A 18 24.60 -7.19 -1.32
C VAL A 18 25.20 -5.92 -1.93
N HIS A 19 24.38 -4.91 -2.23
CA HIS A 19 24.85 -3.66 -2.82
C HIS A 19 25.37 -2.72 -1.73
N ALA A 20 26.67 -2.42 -1.73
CA ALA A 20 27.37 -1.67 -0.67
C ALA A 20 26.71 -0.35 -0.24
N VAL A 21 26.19 0.44 -1.18
CA VAL A 21 25.49 1.71 -0.85
C VAL A 21 24.13 1.46 -0.19
N SER A 22 23.41 0.44 -0.66
CA SER A 22 22.06 0.14 -0.20
C SER A 22 22.11 -0.55 1.16
N GLN A 23 23.13 -1.37 1.43
CA GLN A 23 23.34 -2.01 2.74
C GLN A 23 23.55 -1.04 3.91
N LYS A 24 23.75 0.27 3.67
CA LYS A 24 23.78 1.28 4.74
C LYS A 24 22.39 1.76 5.16
N LEU A 25 21.38 1.52 4.33
CA LEU A 25 19.99 1.87 4.58
C LEU A 25 19.25 0.67 5.17
N ARG A 26 18.12 0.94 5.83
CA ARG A 26 17.22 -0.08 6.37
C ARG A 26 15.76 0.22 6.01
N GLY A 27 14.94 -0.83 5.95
CA GLY A 27 13.48 -0.74 5.82
C GLY A 27 13.01 0.07 4.60
N GLY A 28 12.10 1.02 4.82
CA GLY A 28 11.51 1.84 3.76
C GLY A 28 12.53 2.62 2.91
N ALA A 29 13.56 3.18 3.55
CA ALA A 29 14.61 3.92 2.85
C ALA A 29 15.42 3.01 1.91
N LEU A 30 15.70 1.77 2.33
CA LEU A 30 16.34 0.76 1.49
C LEU A 30 15.44 0.38 0.32
N ASN A 31 14.14 0.16 0.56
CA ASN A 31 13.18 -0.18 -0.48
C ASN A 31 13.09 0.92 -1.56
N ALA A 32 13.00 2.19 -1.14
CA ALA A 32 12.96 3.35 -2.04
C ALA A 32 14.27 3.49 -2.84
N ALA A 33 15.43 3.40 -2.18
CA ALA A 33 16.72 3.47 -2.85
C ALA A 33 16.93 2.32 -3.86
N CYS A 34 16.47 1.11 -3.53
CA CYS A 34 16.50 -0.03 -4.43
C CYS A 34 15.63 0.24 -5.67
N LYS A 35 14.37 0.67 -5.49
CA LYS A 35 13.47 1.04 -6.60
C LYS A 35 14.05 2.15 -7.48
N LYS A 36 14.62 3.20 -6.88
CA LYS A 36 15.26 4.30 -7.61
C LYS A 36 16.43 3.81 -8.46
N LYS A 37 17.28 2.92 -7.92
CA LYS A 37 18.38 2.31 -8.68
C LYS A 37 17.91 1.40 -9.82
N LEU A 38 16.73 0.79 -9.70
CA LEU A 38 16.16 -0.03 -10.77
C LEU A 38 15.59 0.82 -11.92
N ARG A 39 15.15 2.05 -11.63
CA ARG A 39 14.68 3.01 -12.65
C ARG A 39 15.81 3.83 -13.30
N GLY A 40 16.89 4.11 -12.57
CA GLY A 40 18.02 4.94 -13.00
C GLY A 40 19.25 4.14 -13.45
N GLU A 41 20.41 4.42 -12.83
CA GLU A 41 21.75 3.89 -13.19
C GLU A 41 21.92 2.36 -13.16
N GLY A 42 20.89 1.60 -12.75
CA GLY A 42 20.90 0.15 -12.69
C GLY A 42 21.68 -0.40 -11.49
N CYS A 43 21.13 -1.44 -10.86
CA CYS A 43 21.88 -2.23 -9.88
C CYS A 43 22.64 -3.33 -10.63
N LYS A 44 23.99 -3.33 -10.55
CA LYS A 44 24.84 -4.35 -11.22
C LYS A 44 24.43 -5.79 -10.91
N PHE A 45 24.06 -6.06 -9.66
CA PHE A 45 23.66 -7.38 -9.22
C PHE A 45 22.31 -7.79 -9.83
N TYR A 46 21.38 -6.84 -9.94
CA TYR A 46 20.08 -7.09 -10.57
C TYR A 46 20.22 -7.27 -12.08
N SER A 47 21.00 -6.43 -12.76
CA SER A 47 21.20 -6.56 -14.20
C SER A 47 21.85 -7.89 -14.56
N SER A 48 22.81 -8.38 -13.77
CA SER A 48 23.34 -9.73 -13.92
C SER A 48 22.31 -10.83 -13.64
N SER A 49 21.47 -10.68 -12.60
CA SER A 49 20.35 -11.61 -12.34
C SER A 49 19.42 -11.77 -13.55
N VAL A 50 19.17 -10.69 -14.28
CA VAL A 50 18.30 -10.72 -15.46
C VAL A 50 19.02 -11.33 -16.68
N ARG A 51 20.31 -11.01 -16.87
CA ARG A 51 21.09 -11.44 -18.03
C ARG A 51 21.57 -12.89 -17.96
N GLU A 52 21.92 -13.37 -16.77
CA GLU A 52 22.64 -14.65 -16.58
C GLU A 52 21.78 -15.71 -15.86
N LYS A 53 20.46 -15.70 -16.08
CA LYS A 53 19.50 -16.58 -15.39
C LYS A 53 19.89 -18.07 -15.41
N GLU A 54 20.32 -18.57 -16.56
CA GLU A 54 20.68 -19.99 -16.72
C GLU A 54 21.95 -20.35 -15.97
N LYS A 55 22.99 -19.51 -16.07
CA LYS A 55 24.25 -19.69 -15.32
C LYS A 55 24.00 -19.68 -13.82
N ILE A 56 23.22 -18.71 -13.34
CA ILE A 56 22.87 -18.60 -11.93
C ILE A 56 22.12 -19.85 -11.48
N ALA A 57 21.15 -20.35 -12.26
CA ALA A 57 20.44 -21.58 -11.91
C ALA A 57 21.36 -22.81 -11.82
N GLN A 58 22.38 -22.91 -12.69
CA GLN A 58 23.38 -23.98 -12.62
C GLN A 58 24.26 -23.85 -11.38
N VAL A 59 24.70 -22.62 -11.05
CA VAL A 59 25.49 -22.32 -9.84
C VAL A 59 24.69 -22.68 -8.58
N LEU A 60 23.44 -22.26 -8.48
CA LEU A 60 22.57 -22.60 -7.33
C LEU A 60 22.38 -24.11 -7.19
N GLN A 61 22.23 -24.85 -8.28
CA GLN A 61 22.11 -26.31 -8.26
C GLN A 61 23.43 -27.00 -7.87
N ALA A 62 24.57 -26.44 -8.28
CA ALA A 62 25.89 -26.96 -7.94
C ALA A 62 26.20 -26.76 -6.46
N CYS A 63 25.94 -25.55 -5.93
CA CYS A 63 26.12 -25.19 -4.52
C CYS A 63 25.18 -25.98 -3.60
N GLY A 64 23.94 -26.23 -4.02
CA GLY A 64 22.93 -26.90 -3.18
C GLY A 64 22.25 -25.94 -2.21
N PRO A 65 21.62 -26.46 -1.13
CA PRO A 65 21.00 -25.64 -0.09
C PRO A 65 22.04 -24.72 0.57
N MET A 66 21.71 -23.43 0.69
CA MET A 66 22.56 -22.41 1.29
C MET A 66 21.75 -21.62 2.32
N ASP A 67 22.40 -21.20 3.39
CA ASP A 67 21.84 -20.20 4.29
C ASP A 67 21.95 -18.78 3.68
N VAL A 68 21.52 -17.77 4.43
CA VAL A 68 21.53 -16.37 3.97
C VAL A 68 22.94 -15.86 3.71
N GLU A 69 23.93 -16.23 4.54
CA GLU A 69 25.29 -15.71 4.44
C GLU A 69 26.06 -16.39 3.32
N ASP A 70 25.91 -17.70 3.16
CA ASP A 70 26.42 -18.47 2.03
C ASP A 70 25.83 -17.96 0.71
N LEU A 71 24.53 -17.68 0.68
CA LEU A 71 23.87 -17.13 -0.50
C LEU A 71 24.44 -15.76 -0.90
N LYS A 72 24.70 -14.88 0.08
CA LYS A 72 25.34 -13.57 -0.18
C LYS A 72 26.77 -13.74 -0.68
N ALA A 73 27.54 -14.65 -0.08
CA ALA A 73 28.90 -14.94 -0.50
C ALA A 73 28.91 -15.44 -1.96
N CYS A 74 28.05 -16.40 -2.30
CA CYS A 74 27.89 -16.90 -3.66
C CYS A 74 27.51 -15.77 -4.63
N ALA A 75 26.54 -14.93 -4.26
CA ALA A 75 26.06 -13.82 -5.07
C ALA A 75 27.07 -12.70 -5.33
N THR A 76 28.13 -12.61 -4.51
CA THR A 76 29.23 -11.65 -4.72
C THR A 76 30.38 -12.23 -5.54
N GLY A 77 30.32 -13.52 -5.90
CA GLY A 77 31.34 -14.22 -6.69
C GLY A 77 32.25 -15.13 -5.86
N CYS A 78 31.96 -15.34 -4.57
CA CYS A 78 32.68 -16.25 -3.67
C CYS A 78 32.00 -17.63 -3.68
N SER A 79 31.96 -18.29 -4.85
CA SER A 79 31.41 -19.65 -4.98
C SER A 79 32.45 -20.73 -4.64
N PRO A 80 32.01 -21.95 -4.24
CA PRO A 80 32.92 -23.06 -3.93
C PRO A 80 33.86 -23.45 -5.10
N PRO A 81 34.99 -24.13 -4.82
CA PRO A 81 35.90 -24.61 -5.87
C PRO A 81 35.17 -25.49 -6.89
N GLY A 82 35.38 -25.23 -8.18
CA GLY A 82 34.73 -25.98 -9.28
C GLY A 82 33.36 -25.43 -9.70
N VAL A 83 32.87 -24.35 -9.08
CA VAL A 83 31.63 -23.66 -9.46
C VAL A 83 31.96 -22.35 -10.19
N GLU A 84 31.26 -22.06 -11.29
CA GLU A 84 31.44 -20.81 -12.05
C GLU A 84 31.14 -19.60 -11.16
N LYS A 85 31.98 -18.57 -11.24
CA LYS A 85 31.78 -17.33 -10.50
C LYS A 85 30.76 -16.47 -11.23
N VAL A 86 29.65 -16.18 -10.56
CA VAL A 86 28.60 -15.31 -11.07
C VAL A 86 28.20 -14.30 -9.99
N GLN A 87 27.89 -13.07 -10.41
CA GLN A 87 27.32 -12.06 -9.53
C GLN A 87 25.84 -11.95 -9.79
N PHE A 88 25.03 -11.92 -8.74
CA PHE A 88 23.59 -11.77 -8.86
C PHE A 88 23.01 -11.08 -7.64
N CYS A 89 21.77 -10.59 -7.75
CA CYS A 89 21.03 -10.04 -6.63
C CYS A 89 20.29 -11.17 -5.90
N PRO A 90 20.64 -11.52 -4.64
CA PRO A 90 19.97 -12.61 -3.92
C PRO A 90 18.45 -12.39 -3.82
N PHE A 91 18.03 -11.17 -3.49
CA PHE A 91 16.62 -10.82 -3.31
C PHE A 91 15.77 -11.14 -4.55
N TYR A 92 16.16 -10.67 -5.74
CA TYR A 92 15.39 -10.92 -6.97
C TYR A 92 15.60 -12.34 -7.50
N THR A 93 16.80 -12.88 -7.38
CA THR A 93 17.13 -14.22 -7.87
C THR A 93 16.36 -15.30 -7.12
N MET A 94 16.32 -15.26 -5.79
CA MET A 94 15.57 -16.24 -5.00
C MET A 94 14.07 -16.14 -5.22
N ARG A 95 13.54 -14.93 -5.42
CA ARG A 95 12.13 -14.73 -5.79
C ARG A 95 11.79 -15.34 -7.14
N ASP A 96 12.72 -15.36 -8.09
CA ASP A 96 12.52 -16.07 -9.36
C ASP A 96 12.74 -17.58 -9.22
N TYR A 97 13.69 -17.99 -8.38
CA TYR A 97 14.06 -19.39 -8.20
C TYR A 97 13.01 -20.21 -7.44
N GLN A 98 12.15 -19.56 -6.64
CA GLN A 98 11.09 -20.22 -5.84
C GLN A 98 10.17 -21.14 -6.66
N GLU A 99 9.89 -20.80 -7.93
CA GLU A 99 9.01 -21.61 -8.80
C GLU A 99 9.66 -22.96 -9.18
N LYS A 100 10.98 -23.04 -9.07
CA LYS A 100 11.78 -24.23 -9.43
C LYS A 100 12.28 -24.98 -8.20
N SER A 101 12.03 -24.48 -6.99
CA SER A 101 12.49 -25.09 -5.74
C SER A 101 11.53 -26.16 -5.23
N ASP A 102 12.09 -27.19 -4.61
CA ASP A 102 11.33 -28.22 -3.91
C ASP A 102 10.97 -27.77 -2.48
N LEU A 103 11.74 -26.84 -1.90
CA LEU A 103 11.52 -26.24 -0.58
C LEU A 103 11.73 -24.72 -0.65
N VAL A 104 10.77 -23.96 -0.12
CA VAL A 104 10.86 -22.50 0.04
C VAL A 104 10.89 -22.18 1.53
N LEU A 105 11.93 -21.48 1.95
CA LEU A 105 12.08 -20.96 3.31
C LEU A 105 11.78 -19.46 3.29
N LEU A 106 10.82 -19.03 4.11
CA LEU A 106 10.46 -17.63 4.27
C LEU A 106 9.91 -17.37 5.68
N PRO A 107 10.03 -16.14 6.21
CA PRO A 107 9.37 -15.82 7.48
C PRO A 107 7.84 -15.83 7.31
N TYR A 108 7.12 -16.46 8.24
CA TYR A 108 5.69 -16.76 8.07
C TYR A 108 4.78 -15.52 8.09
N ASN A 109 5.25 -14.39 8.62
CA ASN A 109 4.50 -13.12 8.53
C ASN A 109 4.30 -12.68 7.07
N TYR A 110 5.26 -12.95 6.18
CA TYR A 110 5.13 -12.67 4.74
C TYR A 110 4.13 -13.59 4.02
N LEU A 111 3.80 -14.73 4.63
CA LEU A 111 2.81 -15.67 4.13
C LEU A 111 1.40 -15.21 4.48
N LEU A 112 1.18 -14.78 5.73
CA LEU A 112 -0.13 -14.39 6.24
C LEU A 112 -0.54 -12.98 5.80
N ASP A 113 0.40 -12.05 5.68
CA ASP A 113 0.12 -10.67 5.28
C ASP A 113 0.14 -10.48 3.75
N PRO A 114 -1.01 -10.17 3.12
CA PRO A 114 -1.08 -9.90 1.68
C PRO A 114 -0.25 -8.68 1.24
N SER A 115 0.09 -7.73 2.15
CA SER A 115 0.95 -6.55 1.82
C SER A 115 2.30 -6.98 1.33
N SER A 116 2.77 -8.07 1.94
CA SER A 116 4.18 -8.36 2.08
C SER A 116 4.56 -9.52 1.16
N GLN A 117 3.70 -9.88 0.19
CA GLN A 117 3.86 -11.05 -0.66
C GLN A 117 5.24 -11.14 -1.32
N LEU A 118 6.08 -12.01 -0.76
CA LEU A 118 7.34 -12.46 -1.35
C LEU A 118 7.10 -13.59 -2.36
N LEU A 119 6.06 -14.38 -2.09
CA LEU A 119 5.64 -15.48 -2.94
C LEU A 119 5.03 -14.97 -4.24
N LYS A 120 5.25 -15.71 -5.31
CA LYS A 120 4.60 -15.45 -6.60
C LYS A 120 3.20 -16.08 -6.62
N PRO A 121 2.27 -15.53 -7.42
CA PRO A 121 0.97 -16.16 -7.63
C PRO A 121 1.15 -17.62 -8.09
N GLY A 122 0.43 -18.53 -7.45
CA GLY A 122 0.51 -19.96 -7.74
C GLY A 122 1.64 -20.71 -7.04
N SER A 123 2.56 -20.05 -6.33
CA SER A 123 3.63 -20.73 -5.56
C SER A 123 3.08 -21.67 -4.48
N LEU A 124 1.86 -21.44 -4.00
CA LEU A 124 1.20 -22.29 -3.00
C LEU A 124 0.39 -23.45 -3.60
N ALA A 125 0.26 -23.53 -4.93
CA ALA A 125 -0.57 -24.55 -5.56
C ALA A 125 -0.05 -25.96 -5.25
N ASN A 126 -0.88 -26.78 -4.60
CA ASN A 126 -0.57 -28.14 -4.16
C ASN A 126 0.66 -28.24 -3.23
N SER A 127 0.97 -27.17 -2.49
CA SER A 127 2.05 -27.16 -1.51
C SER A 127 1.61 -27.64 -0.13
N ILE A 128 2.56 -28.10 0.69
CA ILE A 128 2.39 -28.29 2.13
C ILE A 128 3.08 -27.11 2.80
N LEU A 129 2.37 -26.41 3.67
CA LEU A 129 2.92 -25.32 4.45
C LEU A 129 3.21 -25.83 5.85
N ILE A 130 4.46 -25.64 6.30
CA ILE A 130 4.89 -25.96 7.65
C ILE A 130 5.23 -24.63 8.31
N ILE A 131 4.45 -24.25 9.31
CA ILE A 131 4.69 -23.06 10.12
C ILE A 131 5.38 -23.52 11.38
N ASP A 132 6.67 -23.20 11.49
CA ASP A 132 7.46 -23.50 12.67
C ASP A 132 7.32 -22.42 13.74
N GLU A 133 7.45 -22.81 15.01
CA GLU A 133 7.29 -21.90 16.16
C GLU A 133 5.95 -21.14 16.15
N ALA A 134 4.86 -21.86 15.90
CA ALA A 134 3.54 -21.28 15.61
C ALA A 134 2.79 -20.71 16.83
N HIS A 135 3.45 -20.45 17.96
CA HIS A 135 2.82 -19.95 19.18
C HIS A 135 2.25 -18.52 19.03
N ASN A 136 2.79 -17.72 18.10
CA ASN A 136 2.29 -16.36 17.79
C ASN A 136 1.48 -16.30 16.48
N VAL A 137 1.21 -17.44 15.83
CA VAL A 137 0.61 -17.44 14.49
C VAL A 137 -0.80 -16.87 14.48
N GLU A 138 -1.55 -17.05 15.56
CA GLU A 138 -2.92 -16.54 15.72
C GLU A 138 -2.93 -15.01 15.69
N GLN A 139 -2.17 -14.38 16.57
CA GLN A 139 -2.07 -12.92 16.62
C GLN A 139 -1.55 -12.34 15.30
N VAL A 140 -0.54 -12.96 14.68
CA VAL A 140 -0.02 -12.49 13.39
C VAL A 140 -1.05 -12.62 12.26
N ALA A 141 -1.89 -13.66 12.29
CA ALA A 141 -2.97 -13.85 11.32
C ALA A 141 -4.12 -12.85 11.51
N GLU A 142 -4.46 -12.54 12.76
CA GLU A 142 -5.42 -11.51 13.14
C GLU A 142 -4.95 -10.12 12.69
N ASP A 143 -3.70 -9.77 13.01
CA ASP A 143 -3.07 -8.51 12.61
C ASP A 143 -3.00 -8.38 11.08
N ALA A 144 -2.65 -9.47 10.37
CA ALA A 144 -2.58 -9.49 8.91
C ALA A 144 -3.94 -9.26 8.21
N SER A 145 -5.03 -9.61 8.90
CA SER A 145 -6.41 -9.43 8.41
C SER A 145 -7.05 -8.13 8.91
N SER A 146 -6.35 -7.39 9.78
CA SER A 146 -6.78 -6.12 10.37
C SER A 146 -6.21 -4.94 9.57
N PHE A 147 -6.94 -3.82 9.55
CA PHE A 147 -6.52 -2.62 8.82
C PHE A 147 -7.15 -1.35 9.40
N GLU A 148 -6.57 -0.20 9.09
CA GLU A 148 -7.05 1.10 9.58
C GLU A 148 -7.34 2.05 8.43
N LEU A 149 -8.38 2.88 8.59
CA LEU A 149 -8.69 4.02 7.74
C LEU A 149 -8.70 5.29 8.60
N ARG A 150 -7.73 6.16 8.37
CA ARG A 150 -7.58 7.43 9.12
C ARG A 150 -8.16 8.58 8.34
N GLN A 151 -8.79 9.54 9.01
CA GLN A 151 -9.29 10.77 8.36
C GLN A 151 -8.20 11.52 7.61
N MET A 152 -6.97 11.49 8.14
CA MET A 152 -5.86 12.10 7.43
C MET A 152 -5.52 11.43 6.10
N ASP A 153 -5.63 10.11 6.00
CA ASP A 153 -5.38 9.39 4.75
C ASP A 153 -6.48 9.71 3.73
N ILE A 154 -7.73 9.88 4.19
CA ILE A 154 -8.83 10.38 3.38
C ILE A 154 -8.52 11.80 2.87
N GLY A 155 -8.10 12.72 3.75
CA GLY A 155 -7.70 14.07 3.37
C GLY A 155 -6.55 14.11 2.36
N ARG A 156 -5.54 13.25 2.52
CA ARG A 156 -4.43 13.09 1.56
C ARG A 156 -4.93 12.60 0.20
N CYS A 157 -5.91 11.71 0.17
CA CYS A 157 -6.53 11.25 -1.07
C CYS A 157 -7.34 12.36 -1.75
N ILE A 158 -8.12 13.14 -0.99
CA ILE A 158 -8.88 14.29 -1.50
C ILE A 158 -7.93 15.30 -2.17
N ASN A 159 -6.80 15.61 -1.54
CA ASN A 159 -5.79 16.52 -2.10
C ASN A 159 -5.14 15.95 -3.37
N ALA A 160 -4.83 14.65 -3.38
CA ALA A 160 -4.27 13.97 -4.56
C ALA A 160 -5.23 14.05 -5.76
N LEU A 161 -6.53 13.81 -5.52
CA LEU A 161 -7.56 13.90 -6.57
C LEU A 161 -7.77 15.33 -7.05
N GLY A 162 -7.73 16.32 -6.16
CA GLY A 162 -7.80 17.74 -6.52
C GLY A 162 -6.64 18.16 -7.43
N THR A 163 -5.42 17.77 -7.07
CA THR A 163 -4.21 18.01 -7.87
C THR A 163 -4.35 17.39 -9.26
N LEU A 164 -4.81 16.13 -9.34
CA LEU A 164 -5.02 15.46 -10.61
C LEU A 164 -6.11 16.13 -11.46
N ALA A 165 -7.21 16.57 -10.85
CA ALA A 165 -8.29 17.26 -11.54
C ALA A 165 -7.83 18.60 -12.14
N GLU A 166 -7.01 19.37 -11.40
CA GLU A 166 -6.39 20.59 -11.92
C GLU A 166 -5.48 20.31 -13.12
N MET A 167 -4.66 19.27 -13.04
CA MET A 167 -3.74 18.89 -14.11
C MET A 167 -4.48 18.51 -15.39
N ILE A 168 -5.54 17.69 -15.28
CA ILE A 168 -6.37 17.31 -16.43
C ILE A 168 -7.11 18.52 -17.00
N SER A 169 -7.65 19.39 -16.14
CA SER A 169 -8.37 20.60 -16.58
C SER A 169 -7.45 21.57 -17.32
N ARG A 170 -6.21 21.75 -16.87
CA ARG A 170 -5.21 22.58 -17.57
C ARG A 170 -4.92 22.05 -18.97
N LYS A 171 -4.83 20.73 -19.16
CA LYS A 171 -4.61 20.12 -20.49
C LYS A 171 -5.79 20.33 -21.44
N LEU A 172 -7.02 20.24 -20.94
CA LEU A 172 -8.22 20.49 -21.73
C LEU A 172 -8.40 21.97 -22.11
N ALA A 173 -7.82 22.89 -21.34
CA ALA A 173 -7.92 24.33 -21.56
C ALA A 173 -6.87 24.89 -22.55
N VAL A 174 -5.85 24.11 -22.96
CA VAL A 174 -4.89 24.53 -24.00
C VAL A 174 -5.50 24.27 -25.37
N PRO A 175 -5.79 25.30 -26.20
CA PRO A 175 -6.21 25.09 -27.57
C PRO A 175 -5.04 24.50 -28.36
N GLU A 176 -5.31 23.48 -29.19
CA GLU A 176 -4.36 23.02 -30.21
C GLU A 176 -4.07 24.17 -31.18
N THR A 177 -3.03 24.94 -30.93
CA THR A 177 -2.42 25.83 -31.92
C THR A 177 -1.01 25.35 -32.21
N ASP A 178 -0.90 24.62 -33.32
CA ASP A 178 0.25 24.39 -34.21
C ASP A 178 1.67 24.50 -33.64
N VAL A 179 2.42 23.38 -33.61
CA VAL A 179 3.62 23.15 -34.46
C VAL A 179 3.86 21.64 -34.61
N SER A 180 4.03 21.23 -35.87
CA SER A 180 4.52 19.94 -36.36
C SER A 180 5.62 19.29 -35.51
N ASP A 181 5.35 18.09 -34.99
CA ASP A 181 6.38 17.05 -34.97
C ASP A 181 5.76 15.66 -35.14
N SER A 182 6.22 14.98 -36.18
CA SER A 182 5.75 13.65 -36.54
C SER A 182 6.30 12.65 -35.53
N ASN A 183 5.42 11.82 -34.97
CA ASN A 183 5.69 10.61 -34.17
C ASN A 183 5.36 10.67 -32.65
N ARG A 184 4.20 11.23 -32.28
CA ARG A 184 3.54 10.86 -31.01
C ARG A 184 2.53 9.74 -31.25
N LYS A 185 2.92 8.49 -30.93
CA LYS A 185 2.00 7.36 -30.80
C LYS A 185 0.96 7.68 -29.71
N GLY A 186 -0.31 7.79 -30.11
CA GLY A 186 -1.49 7.59 -29.26
C GLY A 186 -1.84 8.74 -28.31
N SER A 187 -2.53 9.76 -28.81
CA SER A 187 -3.43 10.54 -27.96
C SER A 187 -4.67 9.68 -27.67
N SER A 188 -4.59 8.81 -26.67
CA SER A 188 -5.79 8.23 -26.07
C SER A 188 -6.34 9.26 -25.08
N ALA A 189 -7.65 9.49 -25.10
CA ALA A 189 -8.34 10.28 -24.08
C ALA A 189 -7.83 9.93 -22.68
N PRO A 190 -7.74 10.90 -21.74
CA PRO A 190 -7.29 10.61 -20.39
C PRO A 190 -8.17 9.47 -19.82
N PRO A 191 -7.55 8.47 -19.16
CA PRO A 191 -8.26 7.27 -18.72
C PRO A 191 -9.33 7.56 -17.65
N VAL A 192 -9.37 8.78 -17.12
CA VAL A 192 -10.31 9.23 -16.09
C VAL A 192 -10.93 10.57 -16.48
N SER A 193 -12.25 10.70 -16.35
CA SER A 193 -12.94 11.98 -16.58
C SER A 193 -12.91 12.87 -15.33
N VAL A 194 -12.92 14.20 -15.53
CA VAL A 194 -12.97 15.17 -14.42
C VAL A 194 -14.21 14.94 -13.55
N ALA A 195 -15.34 14.57 -14.15
CA ALA A 195 -16.57 14.25 -13.42
C ALA A 195 -16.41 13.06 -12.47
N GLN A 196 -15.70 12.00 -12.88
CA GLN A 196 -15.42 10.84 -12.03
C GLN A 196 -14.49 11.20 -10.85
N LEU A 197 -13.51 12.07 -11.07
CA LEU A 197 -12.63 12.56 -10.00
C LEU A 197 -13.39 13.36 -8.96
N LEU A 198 -14.20 14.32 -9.42
CA LEU A 198 -15.03 15.16 -8.53
C LEU A 198 -16.02 14.31 -7.74
N LEU A 199 -16.60 13.29 -8.38
CA LEU A 199 -17.48 12.35 -7.69
C LEU A 199 -16.76 11.59 -6.57
N LEU A 200 -15.60 11.02 -6.86
CA LEU A 200 -14.82 10.28 -5.86
C LEU A 200 -14.40 11.23 -4.72
N GLN A 201 -13.96 12.44 -5.06
CA GLN A 201 -13.59 13.47 -4.09
C GLN A 201 -14.76 13.84 -3.18
N GLN A 202 -15.96 14.05 -3.74
CA GLN A 202 -17.17 14.34 -2.98
C GLN A 202 -17.57 13.16 -2.06
N SER A 203 -17.44 11.92 -2.56
CA SER A 203 -17.74 10.73 -1.77
C SER A 203 -16.79 10.59 -0.58
N LEU A 204 -15.49 10.85 -0.79
CA LEU A 204 -14.48 10.85 0.28
C LEU A 204 -14.70 11.99 1.28
N ALA A 205 -15.10 13.17 0.82
CA ALA A 205 -15.42 14.30 1.71
C ALA A 205 -16.62 13.99 2.62
N LYS A 206 -17.67 13.37 2.08
CA LYS A 206 -18.81 12.90 2.88
C LYS A 206 -18.42 11.83 3.90
N LEU A 207 -17.49 10.95 3.54
CA LEU A 207 -16.96 9.94 4.45
C LEU A 207 -16.18 10.60 5.61
N ASP A 208 -15.35 11.60 5.30
CA ASP A 208 -14.60 12.37 6.30
C ASP A 208 -15.53 13.14 7.26
N GLU A 209 -16.59 13.74 6.72
CA GLU A 209 -17.65 14.41 7.48
C GLU A 209 -18.39 13.42 8.39
N TRP A 210 -18.86 12.30 7.86
CA TRP A 210 -19.50 11.24 8.65
C TRP A 210 -18.61 10.74 9.78
N MET A 211 -17.32 10.52 9.52
CA MET A 211 -16.36 10.13 10.56
C MET A 211 -16.26 11.18 11.66
N SER A 212 -16.32 12.47 11.33
CA SER A 212 -16.23 13.59 12.29
C SER A 212 -17.50 13.74 13.12
N GLU A 213 -18.66 13.54 12.51
CA GLU A 213 -19.97 13.77 13.14
C GLU A 213 -20.46 12.58 13.97
N PHE A 214 -19.90 11.38 13.75
CA PHE A 214 -20.32 10.18 14.46
C PHE A 214 -20.24 10.36 16.00
N GLU A 215 -21.28 9.98 16.73
CA GLU A 215 -21.30 10.11 18.18
C GLU A 215 -20.42 9.05 18.85
N LEU A 216 -19.44 9.50 19.64
CA LEU A 216 -18.56 8.60 20.40
C LEU A 216 -19.06 8.43 21.83
N SER A 217 -18.98 7.21 22.33
CA SER A 217 -19.20 6.89 23.74
C SER A 217 -18.02 7.36 24.60
N ALA A 218 -18.28 7.64 25.88
CA ALA A 218 -17.25 8.00 26.84
C ALA A 218 -16.22 6.87 27.02
N PRO A 219 -14.97 7.19 27.43
CA PRO A 219 -13.96 6.20 27.77
C PRO A 219 -14.49 5.17 28.78
N THR A 220 -14.09 3.90 28.62
CA THR A 220 -14.41 2.81 29.54
C THR A 220 -13.15 2.38 30.31
N GLU A 221 -13.30 1.47 31.28
CA GLU A 221 -12.17 0.92 32.04
C GLU A 221 -11.08 0.30 31.14
N ASN A 222 -11.49 -0.33 30.05
CA ASN A 222 -10.60 -0.99 29.10
C ASN A 222 -10.17 -0.09 27.93
N LEU A 223 -10.92 0.97 27.63
CA LEU A 223 -10.70 1.83 26.46
C LEU A 223 -10.61 3.29 26.88
N ARG A 224 -9.37 3.78 26.94
CA ARG A 224 -9.01 5.09 27.53
C ARG A 224 -9.40 6.32 26.70
N HIS A 225 -9.90 6.11 25.48
CA HIS A 225 -10.28 7.19 24.55
C HIS A 225 -11.78 7.10 24.23
N PRO A 226 -12.44 8.23 23.92
CA PRO A 226 -13.80 8.20 23.38
C PRO A 226 -13.86 7.31 22.14
N HIS A 227 -14.89 6.49 22.04
CA HIS A 227 -14.97 5.49 20.99
C HIS A 227 -16.38 5.04 20.64
N ALA A 228 -16.51 4.43 19.46
CA ALA A 228 -17.67 3.65 19.08
C ALA A 228 -17.22 2.26 18.59
N LEU A 229 -17.97 1.23 19.01
CA LEU A 229 -17.82 -0.14 18.54
C LEU A 229 -18.92 -0.42 17.52
N LEU A 230 -18.53 -0.74 16.30
CA LEU A 230 -19.42 -0.96 15.16
C LEU A 230 -19.16 -2.32 14.53
N SER A 231 -20.20 -2.86 13.91
CA SER A 231 -20.14 -4.01 13.01
C SER A 231 -19.68 -3.60 11.60
N LEU A 232 -19.27 -4.56 10.79
CA LEU A 232 -18.95 -4.30 9.38
C LEU A 232 -20.20 -3.84 8.62
N GLU A 233 -21.36 -4.39 8.94
CA GLU A 233 -22.65 -4.05 8.35
C GLU A 233 -22.98 -2.57 8.56
N GLU A 234 -22.90 -2.07 9.80
CA GLU A 234 -23.17 -0.66 10.12
C GLU A 234 -22.24 0.30 9.38
N VAL A 235 -20.94 -0.02 9.35
CA VAL A 235 -19.92 0.83 8.69
C VAL A 235 -20.12 0.84 7.18
N THR A 236 -20.39 -0.32 6.58
CA THR A 236 -20.54 -0.42 5.13
C THR A 236 -21.86 0.17 4.63
N GLU A 237 -22.93 0.15 5.44
CA GLU A 237 -24.16 0.90 5.17
C GLU A 237 -23.88 2.41 5.15
N ALA A 238 -23.15 2.92 6.13
CA ALA A 238 -22.74 4.33 6.18
C ALA A 238 -21.85 4.72 4.98
N PHE A 239 -20.87 3.89 4.64
CA PHE A 239 -19.99 4.11 3.48
C PHE A 239 -20.79 4.14 2.18
N THR A 240 -21.71 3.19 2.01
CA THR A 240 -22.62 3.14 0.85
C THR A 240 -23.42 4.43 0.75
N ALA A 241 -23.98 4.92 1.86
CA ALA A 241 -24.72 6.18 1.90
C ALA A 241 -23.86 7.40 1.54
N CYS A 242 -22.57 7.43 1.92
CA CYS A 242 -21.64 8.51 1.57
C CYS A 242 -21.40 8.61 0.06
N SER A 243 -21.49 7.48 -0.66
CA SER A 243 -21.25 7.42 -2.10
C SER A 243 -22.54 7.30 -2.95
N ASP A 244 -23.70 7.34 -2.31
CA ASP A 244 -24.98 7.28 -3.01
C ASP A 244 -25.34 8.64 -3.64
N LEU A 245 -25.41 8.65 -4.97
CA LEU A 245 -25.73 9.81 -5.79
C LEU A 245 -27.22 9.95 -6.10
N SER A 246 -28.04 8.97 -5.71
CA SER A 246 -29.49 9.07 -5.89
C SER A 246 -30.07 10.27 -5.11
N ARG A 247 -29.44 10.63 -3.97
CA ARG A 247 -29.82 11.77 -3.12
C ARG A 247 -29.34 13.13 -3.63
N THR A 248 -28.38 13.20 -4.55
CA THR A 248 -27.82 14.46 -5.07
C THR A 248 -28.47 14.95 -6.37
N ARG A 249 -29.55 14.30 -6.85
CA ARG A 249 -30.31 14.65 -8.08
C ARG A 249 -31.07 15.99 -8.05
N LYS A 250 -30.54 17.03 -7.39
CA LYS A 250 -31.09 18.40 -7.47
C LYS A 250 -30.29 19.40 -8.29
N ALA A 251 -29.16 19.03 -8.90
CA ALA A 251 -28.51 19.89 -9.89
C ALA A 251 -27.66 19.09 -10.90
N GLU A 252 -28.05 19.21 -12.19
CA GLU A 252 -27.20 19.19 -13.39
C GLU A 252 -25.98 18.24 -13.43
N VAL A 253 -26.19 16.95 -13.73
CA VAL A 253 -25.14 16.10 -14.32
C VAL A 253 -25.73 15.28 -15.48
N PRO A 254 -25.14 15.30 -16.69
CA PRO A 254 -25.65 14.56 -17.85
C PRO A 254 -25.67 13.05 -17.60
N ALA A 255 -26.77 12.41 -18.00
CA ALA A 255 -27.11 11.00 -17.73
C ALA A 255 -26.23 9.95 -18.44
N SER A 256 -25.09 10.33 -19.02
CA SER A 256 -24.25 9.46 -19.86
C SER A 256 -22.85 9.17 -19.30
N LEU A 257 -22.58 9.49 -18.02
CA LEU A 257 -21.22 9.45 -17.44
C LEU A 257 -20.99 8.35 -16.40
N ILE A 258 -22.05 7.67 -15.93
CA ILE A 258 -21.95 6.53 -15.01
C ILE A 258 -23.13 5.61 -15.34
N ASP A 259 -22.83 4.46 -15.94
CA ASP A 259 -23.85 3.53 -16.45
C ASP A 259 -24.65 2.82 -15.35
N ASP A 260 -24.41 3.13 -14.07
CA ASP A 260 -25.19 2.59 -12.96
C ASP A 260 -25.22 3.57 -11.79
N ALA A 261 -26.39 3.79 -11.19
CA ALA A 261 -26.56 4.49 -9.92
C ALA A 261 -25.97 3.71 -8.72
N THR A 262 -24.91 2.93 -8.96
CA THR A 262 -24.26 2.08 -7.97
C THR A 262 -23.34 2.92 -7.08
N PRO A 263 -23.54 2.94 -5.76
CA PRO A 263 -22.66 3.66 -4.84
C PRO A 263 -21.22 3.13 -4.93
N LEU A 264 -20.23 4.04 -5.03
CA LEU A 264 -18.81 3.68 -5.18
C LEU A 264 -18.27 2.86 -4.01
N PHE A 265 -18.68 3.20 -2.79
CA PHE A 265 -18.26 2.55 -1.56
C PHE A 265 -19.23 1.42 -1.22
N SER A 266 -19.32 0.44 -2.11
CA SER A 266 -20.17 -0.74 -1.95
C SER A 266 -19.53 -1.96 -2.59
N ALA A 267 -19.97 -3.17 -2.21
CA ALA A 267 -19.50 -4.41 -2.82
C ALA A 267 -19.71 -4.42 -4.36
N ARG A 268 -20.82 -3.84 -4.83
CA ARG A 268 -21.10 -3.71 -6.28
C ARG A 268 -20.26 -2.62 -6.94
N GLY A 269 -19.93 -1.54 -6.22
CA GLY A 269 -19.10 -0.43 -6.69
C GLY A 269 -17.60 -0.72 -6.69
N LYS A 270 -17.14 -1.73 -5.91
CA LYS A 270 -15.74 -2.12 -5.76
C LYS A 270 -14.96 -2.20 -7.09
N PRO A 271 -15.42 -2.90 -8.15
CA PRO A 271 -14.65 -3.02 -9.39
C PRO A 271 -14.47 -1.68 -10.11
N LEU A 272 -15.44 -0.77 -9.99
CA LEU A 272 -15.35 0.58 -10.55
C LEU A 272 -14.37 1.44 -9.74
N LEU A 273 -14.45 1.39 -8.41
CA LEU A 273 -13.55 2.11 -7.52
C LEU A 273 -12.08 1.66 -7.72
N ASP A 274 -11.84 0.35 -7.82
CA ASP A 274 -10.50 -0.20 -8.05
C ASP A 274 -9.89 0.32 -9.36
N ARG A 275 -10.68 0.28 -10.44
CA ARG A 275 -10.27 0.78 -11.76
C ARG A 275 -10.01 2.28 -11.74
N LEU A 276 -10.87 3.05 -11.08
CA LEU A 276 -10.74 4.50 -10.97
C LEU A 276 -9.48 4.89 -10.22
N LEU A 277 -9.23 4.30 -9.05
CA LEU A 277 -8.03 4.57 -8.26
C LEU A 277 -6.76 4.13 -9.00
N ALA A 278 -6.77 2.98 -9.69
CA ALA A 278 -5.66 2.55 -10.53
C ALA A 278 -5.35 3.54 -11.66
N ALA A 279 -6.39 4.04 -12.34
CA ALA A 279 -6.24 5.03 -13.40
C ALA A 279 -5.75 6.39 -12.87
N CYS A 280 -6.19 6.82 -11.68
CA CYS A 280 -5.67 8.02 -11.01
C CYS A 280 -4.16 7.88 -10.70
N MET A 281 -3.74 6.74 -10.16
CA MET A 281 -2.33 6.48 -9.86
C MET A 281 -1.47 6.47 -11.13
N GLN A 282 -1.96 5.84 -12.20
CA GLN A 282 -1.25 5.83 -13.49
C GLN A 282 -1.12 7.26 -14.04
N ALA A 283 -2.20 8.03 -14.05
CA ALA A 283 -2.18 9.41 -14.52
C ALA A 283 -1.21 10.27 -13.70
N LEU A 284 -1.19 10.15 -12.38
CA LEU A 284 -0.23 10.85 -11.53
C LEU A 284 1.23 10.46 -11.86
N GLN A 285 1.49 9.19 -12.14
CA GLN A 285 2.83 8.69 -12.48
C GLN A 285 3.31 9.17 -13.85
N ASP A 286 2.43 9.22 -14.85
CA ASP A 286 2.77 9.64 -16.22
C ASP A 286 3.17 11.12 -16.29
N GLU A 287 2.64 11.95 -15.40
CA GLU A 287 2.96 13.39 -15.33
C GLU A 287 4.21 13.71 -14.50
N GLY A 288 4.71 12.75 -13.71
CA GLY A 288 5.65 12.99 -12.62
C GLY A 288 7.12 13.16 -12.97
N ALA A 289 7.47 13.60 -14.19
CA ALA A 289 8.86 13.75 -14.60
C ALA A 289 9.61 14.89 -13.88
N GLU A 290 8.92 15.89 -13.29
CA GLU A 290 9.56 17.09 -12.73
C GLU A 290 9.41 17.27 -11.20
N THR A 291 8.47 16.59 -10.53
CA THR A 291 8.19 16.70 -9.07
C THR A 291 7.98 15.34 -8.38
N GLU A 292 8.97 14.45 -8.50
CA GLU A 292 8.87 13.02 -8.09
C GLU A 292 8.37 12.77 -6.65
N ALA A 293 8.79 13.56 -5.65
CA ALA A 293 8.55 13.23 -4.24
C ALA A 293 7.10 13.44 -3.79
N HIS A 294 6.44 14.50 -4.27
CA HIS A 294 5.06 14.81 -3.90
C HIS A 294 4.08 13.83 -4.56
N ILE A 295 4.35 13.49 -5.82
CA ILE A 295 3.56 12.55 -6.61
C ILE A 295 3.67 11.14 -6.03
N GLU A 296 4.87 10.68 -5.65
CA GLU A 296 5.04 9.37 -5.00
C GLU A 296 4.20 9.27 -3.71
N LYS A 297 4.12 10.35 -2.94
CA LYS A 297 3.29 10.39 -1.74
C LYS A 297 1.79 10.29 -2.05
N HIS A 298 1.30 11.03 -3.04
CA HIS A 298 -0.09 10.93 -3.48
C HIS A 298 -0.46 9.55 -4.00
N VAL A 299 0.41 8.96 -4.82
CA VAL A 299 0.23 7.60 -5.32
C VAL A 299 0.14 6.59 -4.16
N ASN A 300 1.03 6.70 -3.18
CA ASN A 300 1.00 5.81 -2.00
C ASN A 300 -0.29 5.95 -1.19
N SER A 301 -0.80 7.18 -1.00
CA SER A 301 -2.08 7.40 -0.29
C SER A 301 -3.25 6.78 -1.04
N LEU A 302 -3.32 6.95 -2.36
CA LEU A 302 -4.37 6.36 -3.20
C LEU A 302 -4.27 4.82 -3.24
N ASP A 303 -3.05 4.26 -3.26
CA ASP A 303 -2.84 2.82 -3.21
C ASP A 303 -3.28 2.23 -1.87
N ASN A 304 -2.97 2.91 -0.75
CA ASN A 304 -3.44 2.52 0.58
C ASN A 304 -4.97 2.51 0.65
N LEU A 305 -5.62 3.57 0.16
CA LEU A 305 -7.08 3.65 0.11
C LEU A 305 -7.66 2.52 -0.74
N ARG A 306 -7.12 2.32 -1.95
CA ARG A 306 -7.52 1.23 -2.86
C ARG A 306 -7.42 -0.12 -2.16
N ARG A 307 -6.34 -0.35 -1.42
CA ARG A 307 -6.08 -1.59 -0.71
C ARG A 307 -7.07 -1.83 0.44
N ILE A 308 -7.34 -0.82 1.26
CA ILE A 308 -8.33 -0.86 2.34
C ILE A 308 -9.70 -1.27 1.79
N PHE A 309 -10.17 -0.61 0.74
CA PHE A 309 -11.45 -0.91 0.11
C PHE A 309 -11.48 -2.30 -0.52
N ASN A 310 -10.35 -2.76 -1.07
CA ASN A 310 -10.26 -4.11 -1.62
C ASN A 310 -10.37 -5.21 -0.56
N ILE A 311 -9.81 -4.98 0.63
CA ILE A 311 -9.95 -5.88 1.79
C ILE A 311 -11.37 -5.79 2.35
N LEU A 312 -11.88 -4.59 2.64
CA LEU A 312 -13.21 -4.39 3.23
C LEU A 312 -14.33 -5.06 2.42
N TYR A 313 -14.26 -5.00 1.09
CA TYR A 313 -15.23 -5.64 0.19
C TYR A 313 -14.72 -6.96 -0.40
N ALA A 314 -13.80 -7.67 0.25
CA ALA A 314 -13.40 -9.02 -0.15
C ALA A 314 -14.41 -10.06 0.35
N ASP A 315 -14.70 -11.07 -0.46
CA ASP A 315 -15.60 -12.17 -0.08
C ASP A 315 -15.15 -12.84 1.23
N LEU A 316 -13.84 -12.94 1.43
CA LEU A 316 -13.25 -13.57 2.60
C LEU A 316 -13.52 -12.79 3.89
N THR A 317 -13.50 -11.46 3.83
CA THR A 317 -13.83 -10.59 4.95
C THR A 317 -15.30 -10.76 5.33
N TRP A 318 -16.19 -10.81 4.33
CA TRP A 318 -17.64 -10.96 4.55
C TRP A 318 -18.07 -12.36 4.98
N GLN A 319 -17.38 -13.41 4.51
CA GLN A 319 -17.58 -14.77 5.03
C GLN A 319 -17.24 -14.88 6.52
N ASN A 320 -16.42 -13.97 7.03
CA ASN A 320 -15.99 -13.91 8.43
C ASN A 320 -16.47 -12.63 9.13
N ALA A 321 -17.55 -12.00 8.66
CA ALA A 321 -17.96 -10.67 9.14
C ALA A 321 -18.21 -10.63 10.65
N SER A 322 -18.73 -11.72 11.22
CA SER A 322 -18.98 -11.86 12.67
C SER A 322 -17.71 -11.82 13.53
N SER A 323 -16.54 -12.11 12.94
CA SER A 323 -15.24 -12.03 13.58
C SER A 323 -14.63 -10.63 13.56
N TYR A 324 -15.16 -9.71 12.76
CA TYR A 324 -14.65 -8.35 12.70
C TYR A 324 -15.29 -7.44 13.75
N ARG A 325 -14.49 -6.56 14.32
CA ARG A 325 -14.96 -5.44 15.15
C ARG A 325 -14.36 -4.16 14.59
N VAL A 326 -15.21 -3.17 14.37
CA VAL A 326 -14.77 -1.86 13.90
C VAL A 326 -14.76 -0.90 15.08
N TYR A 327 -13.62 -0.27 15.28
CA TYR A 327 -13.39 0.65 16.38
C TYR A 327 -13.15 2.04 15.80
N LEU A 328 -14.12 2.94 16.01
CA LEU A 328 -13.97 4.35 15.68
C LEU A 328 -13.51 5.10 16.93
N HIS A 329 -12.40 5.83 16.84
CA HIS A 329 -11.87 6.58 17.97
C HIS A 329 -11.11 7.83 17.54
N ASP A 330 -10.93 8.76 18.47
CA ASP A 330 -10.03 9.90 18.27
C ASP A 330 -8.57 9.40 18.23
N GLU A 331 -7.77 9.92 17.30
CA GLU A 331 -6.33 9.66 17.28
C GLU A 331 -5.67 10.22 18.55
N GLY A 332 -4.85 9.40 19.21
CA GLY A 332 -4.14 9.78 20.43
C GLY A 332 -3.16 10.93 20.21
N GLU A 333 -2.84 11.68 21.27
CA GLU A 333 -2.05 12.92 21.20
C GLU A 333 -0.66 12.72 20.58
N GLU A 334 -0.03 11.56 20.76
CA GLU A 334 1.26 11.23 20.14
C GLU A 334 1.17 10.94 18.62
N ALA A 335 0.02 10.41 18.16
CA ALA A 335 -0.25 10.25 16.73
C ALA A 335 -0.53 11.63 16.11
N ALA A 336 -1.39 12.42 16.76
CA ALA A 336 -1.69 13.80 16.35
C ALA A 336 -0.43 14.67 16.30
N GLN A 337 0.49 14.58 17.27
CA GLN A 337 1.76 15.32 17.28
C GLN A 337 2.74 14.89 16.17
N ARG A 338 2.89 13.58 15.93
CA ARG A 338 3.69 13.08 14.79
C ARG A 338 3.14 13.60 13.47
N HIS A 339 1.83 13.66 13.34
CA HIS A 339 1.16 14.11 12.13
C HIS A 339 1.14 15.63 11.97
N GLN A 340 1.07 16.38 13.06
CA GLN A 340 1.30 17.83 13.05
C GLN A 340 2.71 18.14 12.55
N GLN A 341 3.73 17.40 13.03
CA GLN A 341 5.09 17.53 12.52
C GLN A 341 5.21 17.14 11.03
N GLU A 342 4.44 16.16 10.55
CA GLU A 342 4.39 15.82 9.13
C GLU A 342 3.73 16.94 8.30
N ARG A 343 2.62 17.52 8.75
CA ARG A 343 1.94 18.66 8.09
C ARG A 343 2.79 19.93 8.07
N GLU A 344 3.51 20.20 9.16
CA GLU A 344 4.46 21.33 9.23
C GLU A 344 5.62 21.13 8.25
N ARG A 345 6.14 19.89 8.13
CA ARG A 345 7.15 19.57 7.10
C ARG A 345 6.60 19.68 5.67
N GLU A 346 5.34 19.32 5.45
CA GLU A 346 4.65 19.45 4.16
C GLU A 346 4.54 20.93 3.76
N THR A 347 4.03 21.79 4.65
CA THR A 347 3.91 23.24 4.42
C THR A 347 5.26 23.95 4.30
N GLU A 348 6.30 23.52 5.04
CA GLU A 348 7.67 23.98 4.84
C GLU A 348 8.27 23.54 3.49
N SER A 349 7.88 22.36 2.98
CA SER A 349 8.33 21.88 1.67
C SER A 349 7.66 22.61 0.51
N GLU A 350 6.38 22.99 0.65
CA GLU A 350 5.62 23.78 -0.31
C GLU A 350 6.09 25.26 -0.34
N SER A 351 6.40 25.83 0.82
CA SER A 351 6.89 27.22 0.92
C SER A 351 8.33 27.42 0.43
N ARG A 352 9.12 26.35 0.28
CA ARG A 352 10.45 26.41 -0.38
C ARG A 352 10.38 26.59 -1.90
N GLY A 353 9.18 26.53 -2.51
CA GLY A 353 8.93 26.86 -3.91
C GLY A 353 8.68 28.34 -4.21
N GLY A 354 8.70 29.24 -3.22
CA GLY A 354 8.38 30.66 -3.42
C GLY A 354 9.19 31.59 -2.53
N TRP A 355 10.22 32.24 -3.10
CA TRP A 355 10.95 33.29 -2.40
C TRP A 355 10.13 34.59 -2.34
N SER A 356 9.62 34.98 -1.16
CA SER A 356 9.81 36.32 -0.57
C SER A 356 8.93 36.63 0.66
N LYS A 357 9.63 37.02 1.75
CA LYS A 357 9.25 38.02 2.80
C LYS A 357 8.04 37.63 3.66
N LYS A 358 8.10 37.60 5.01
CA LYS A 358 8.83 38.46 5.94
C LYS A 358 8.76 37.81 7.33
N LYS A 359 9.92 37.63 7.99
CA LYS A 359 10.05 37.34 9.42
C LYS A 359 9.54 38.52 10.27
N ARG A 360 8.69 38.24 11.26
CA ARG A 360 8.46 38.99 12.52
C ARG A 360 7.48 38.16 13.35
N ALA A 361 7.57 37.99 14.66
CA ALA A 361 8.61 38.12 15.66
C ALA A 361 8.10 37.23 16.81
N ALA A 362 8.98 36.41 17.38
CA ALA A 362 8.68 35.68 18.60
C ALA A 362 8.78 36.64 19.78
N THR A 363 7.70 36.77 20.55
CA THR A 363 7.74 37.21 21.94
C THR A 363 6.69 36.42 22.69
N ALA A 364 7.16 35.58 23.61
CA ALA A 364 6.34 34.90 24.59
C ALA A 364 5.87 35.90 25.66
N SER A 365 4.59 35.84 26.02
CA SER A 365 4.10 36.24 27.34
C SER A 365 2.86 35.42 27.68
N LYS A 366 2.90 34.88 28.90
CA LYS A 366 1.95 33.99 29.57
C LYS A 366 0.53 34.54 29.69
N GLU A 367 -0.37 33.56 29.85
CA GLU A 367 -1.62 33.62 30.62
C GLU A 367 -2.68 34.61 30.13
N SER A 368 -3.62 34.10 29.34
CA SER A 368 -5.02 34.46 29.50
C SER A 368 -5.88 33.26 29.14
N ASP A 369 -6.79 32.93 30.07
CA ASP A 369 -7.90 32.01 29.87
C ASP A 369 -8.64 32.39 28.59
N ALA A 370 -8.54 31.54 27.59
CA ALA A 370 -9.41 31.54 26.44
C ALA A 370 -9.84 30.09 26.25
N GLU A 371 -11.14 29.85 26.40
CA GLU A 371 -11.82 28.69 25.88
C GLU A 371 -11.50 28.57 24.38
N VAL A 372 -10.40 27.90 24.07
CA VAL A 372 -10.11 27.44 22.73
C VAL A 372 -11.15 26.36 22.47
N HIS A 373 -12.14 26.65 21.63
CA HIS A 373 -12.93 25.61 20.98
C HIS A 373 -11.96 24.54 20.52
N ALA A 374 -11.91 23.42 21.25
CA ALA A 374 -10.97 22.35 20.97
C ALA A 374 -11.28 21.87 19.56
N ALA A 375 -10.38 22.13 18.61
CA ALA A 375 -10.52 21.61 17.27
C ALA A 375 -10.73 20.10 17.38
N ALA A 376 -11.79 19.59 16.75
CA ALA A 376 -12.14 18.17 16.81
C ALA A 376 -10.89 17.34 16.45
N LYS A 377 -10.55 16.38 17.30
CA LYS A 377 -9.38 15.52 17.09
C LYS A 377 -9.65 14.66 15.84
N PRO A 378 -8.65 14.46 14.95
CA PRO A 378 -8.82 13.56 13.82
C PRO A 378 -9.10 12.14 14.33
N ARG A 379 -9.93 11.41 13.60
CA ARG A 379 -10.43 10.09 13.95
C ARG A 379 -9.84 8.98 13.08
N CYS A 380 -9.84 7.78 13.63
CA CYS A 380 -9.40 6.55 12.98
C CYS A 380 -10.49 5.49 13.09
N LEU A 381 -10.76 4.80 11.98
CA LEU A 381 -11.51 3.55 11.93
C LEU A 381 -10.52 2.38 11.89
N ALA A 382 -10.43 1.63 12.97
CA ALA A 382 -9.65 0.41 13.03
C ALA A 382 -10.56 -0.82 12.86
N PHE A 383 -10.32 -1.60 11.81
CA PHE A 383 -11.02 -2.84 11.50
C PHE A 383 -10.19 -4.00 12.05
N TRP A 384 -10.62 -4.55 13.18
CA TRP A 384 -9.92 -5.64 13.87
C TRP A 384 -10.54 -6.98 13.51
N SER A 385 -9.73 -7.91 13.00
CA SER A 385 -10.10 -9.31 12.81
C SER A 385 -9.84 -10.07 14.12
N MET A 386 -10.88 -10.46 14.83
CA MET A 386 -10.80 -11.25 16.08
C MET A 386 -10.72 -12.75 15.80
N SER A 387 -10.18 -13.12 14.64
CA SER A 387 -10.01 -14.51 14.24
C SER A 387 -8.88 -14.64 13.23
N PRO A 388 -8.07 -15.71 13.32
CA PRO A 388 -7.06 -16.01 12.31
C PRO A 388 -7.65 -16.61 11.02
N ALA A 389 -8.94 -16.99 11.03
CA ALA A 389 -9.58 -17.72 9.94
C ALA A 389 -9.46 -17.05 8.55
N PRO A 390 -9.62 -15.71 8.39
CA PRO A 390 -9.47 -15.07 7.08
C PRO A 390 -8.07 -15.26 6.50
N ALA A 391 -7.00 -15.08 7.29
CA ALA A 391 -5.64 -15.24 6.80
C ALA A 391 -5.37 -16.69 6.35
N PHE A 392 -5.75 -17.69 7.15
CA PHE A 392 -5.56 -19.10 6.78
C PHE A 392 -6.42 -19.52 5.58
N ALA A 393 -7.65 -19.05 5.49
CA ALA A 393 -8.52 -19.34 4.35
C ALA A 393 -7.97 -18.72 3.05
N SER A 394 -7.31 -17.56 3.12
CA SER A 394 -6.58 -16.98 1.98
C SER A 394 -5.48 -17.92 1.46
N LEU A 395 -4.75 -18.60 2.35
CA LEU A 395 -3.72 -19.57 1.96
C LEU A 395 -4.31 -20.77 1.24
N LEU A 396 -5.43 -21.30 1.74
CA LEU A 396 -6.16 -22.41 1.11
C LEU A 396 -6.67 -22.03 -0.28
N LEU A 397 -7.22 -20.82 -0.43
CA LEU A 397 -7.67 -20.29 -1.72
C LEU A 397 -6.52 -20.11 -2.74
N GLN A 398 -5.30 -19.84 -2.26
CA GLN A 398 -4.10 -19.80 -3.09
C GLN A 398 -3.57 -21.19 -3.50
N GLY A 399 -4.22 -22.26 -3.04
CA GLY A 399 -3.95 -23.64 -3.46
C GLY A 399 -3.14 -24.47 -2.47
N ALA A 400 -2.90 -23.96 -1.26
CA ALA A 400 -2.28 -24.72 -0.18
C ALA A 400 -3.06 -26.01 0.08
N ARG A 401 -2.41 -27.18 0.01
CA ARG A 401 -3.08 -28.48 0.26
C ARG A 401 -3.25 -28.76 1.75
N SER A 402 -2.24 -28.42 2.54
CA SER A 402 -2.23 -28.70 3.97
C SER A 402 -1.38 -27.65 4.68
N ILE A 403 -1.81 -27.26 5.87
CA ILE A 403 -1.11 -26.33 6.75
C ILE A 403 -0.84 -27.08 8.04
N ILE A 404 0.43 -27.20 8.39
CA ILE A 404 0.92 -27.89 9.58
C ILE A 404 1.60 -26.85 10.46
N CYS A 405 1.05 -26.62 11.64
CA CYS A 405 1.68 -25.76 12.64
C CYS A 405 2.48 -26.65 13.59
N THR A 406 3.77 -26.37 13.73
CA THR A 406 4.64 -27.01 14.72
C THR A 406 4.91 -26.04 15.87
N SER A 407 4.93 -26.59 17.08
CA SER A 407 5.11 -25.88 18.35
C SER A 407 6.31 -26.40 19.09
#